data_AF-J9EPT4-F1
#
_entry.id   AF-J9EPT4-F1
#
_cell.length_a   1.000
_cell.length_b   1.000
_cell.length_c   1.000
_cell.angle_alpha   90.00
_cell.angle_beta   90.00
_cell.angle_gamma   90.00
#
_symmetry.space_group_name_H-M   'P 1'
#
loop_
_entity.id
_entity.type
_entity.pdbx_description
1 polymer ?
#
loop_
_entity_poly.entity_id
_entity_poly.type
_entity_poly.pdbx_seq_one_letter_code
_entity_poly.pdbx_strand_id
1 'polypeptide(L)'
;MVIVTWYFSFLYLITVLSDTLNEAGESGSLVLDSEIASMVNKFREQDVNKIDNGKIILDYQGHTVTHDPTDNAQRRLFKWVDPVSLKKDTFRKWIALSNEYHSEIGVKENSLTKNRAIDDFLDAVFNTTVWESLYQFLQRKGHPYSKNLQTFRAKIKQLWFAEYSRSKGYSSSGFKHVFMGEHRDGEVSGMHSWLRFYLLEECFRGI
;
A
#
# COMPACT_ATOMS: atom_id res chain seq x y z
N MET A 1 -12.07 -3.37 25.15
CA MET A 1 -11.84 -1.98 24.69
C MET A 1 -11.26 -2.07 23.30
N VAL A 2 -12.08 -1.81 22.27
CA VAL A 2 -11.72 -2.01 20.85
C VAL A 2 -10.90 -0.81 20.40
N ILE A 3 -9.57 -0.90 20.52
CA ILE A 3 -8.66 0.13 20.01
C ILE A 3 -8.51 -0.13 18.50
N VAL A 4 -9.07 0.79 17.74
CA VAL A 4 -9.00 0.85 16.27
C VAL A 4 -7.61 1.38 15.90
N THR A 5 -6.59 0.53 15.88
CA THR A 5 -5.25 0.88 15.39
C THR A 5 -5.02 0.31 13.99
N TRP A 6 -5.60 0.98 13.00
CA TRP A 6 -5.19 0.90 11.60
C TRP A 6 -5.26 2.30 11.00
N TYR A 7 -4.30 3.16 11.36
CA TYR A 7 -4.29 4.55 10.87
C TYR A 7 -3.04 4.95 10.08
N PHE A 8 -1.88 4.29 10.22
CA PHE A 8 -0.67 4.84 9.59
C PHE A 8 -0.52 4.57 8.09
N SER A 9 -0.96 3.42 7.58
CA SER A 9 -0.78 3.10 6.15
C SER A 9 -1.77 3.83 5.23
N PHE A 10 -2.95 4.19 5.74
CA PHE A 10 -3.97 4.91 5.00
C PHE A 10 -3.76 6.43 5.04
N LEU A 11 -3.21 6.95 6.13
CA LEU A 11 -2.83 8.37 6.24
C LEU A 11 -1.71 8.74 5.27
N TYR A 12 -0.75 7.84 5.01
CA TYR A 12 0.29 8.10 4.00
C TYR A 12 -0.26 8.11 2.56
N LEU A 13 -1.29 7.29 2.29
CA LEU A 13 -2.04 7.35 1.03
C LEU A 13 -2.79 8.68 0.90
N ILE A 14 -3.39 9.17 2.00
CA ILE A 14 -4.09 10.47 2.07
C ILE A 14 -3.13 11.64 1.82
N THR A 15 -1.95 11.67 2.44
CA THR A 15 -1.01 12.78 2.28
C THR A 15 -0.45 12.84 0.86
N VAL A 16 -0.06 11.68 0.30
CA VAL A 16 0.40 11.60 -1.10
C VAL A 16 -0.74 11.93 -2.07
N LEU A 17 -1.98 11.53 -1.80
CA LEU A 17 -3.15 11.95 -2.57
C LEU A 17 -3.38 13.46 -2.47
N SER A 18 -3.27 14.07 -1.29
CA SER A 18 -3.52 15.51 -1.12
C SER A 18 -2.51 16.36 -1.88
N ASP A 19 -1.21 16.02 -1.80
CA ASP A 19 -0.15 16.74 -2.51
C ASP A 19 -0.25 16.53 -4.03
N THR A 20 -0.52 15.29 -4.48
CA THR A 20 -0.72 15.01 -5.92
C THR A 20 -2.00 15.62 -6.50
N LEU A 21 -3.05 15.79 -5.70
CA LEU A 21 -4.28 16.47 -6.07
C LEU A 21 -4.09 17.99 -6.19
N ASN A 22 -3.25 18.58 -5.33
CA ASN A 22 -3.03 20.02 -5.28
C ASN A 22 -2.01 20.52 -6.32
N GLU A 23 -1.03 19.70 -6.72
CA GLU A 23 -0.07 20.08 -7.77
C GLU A 23 -0.63 20.03 -9.20
N ALA A 24 -1.82 19.47 -9.41
CA ALA A 24 -2.36 19.17 -10.75
C ALA A 24 -3.31 20.22 -11.36
N GLY A 25 -3.49 21.40 -10.75
CA GLY A 25 -4.56 22.33 -11.16
C GLY A 25 -4.14 23.78 -11.39
N GLU A 26 -3.85 24.15 -12.66
CA GLU A 26 -4.40 25.41 -13.17
C GLU A 26 -5.92 25.19 -13.33
N SER A 27 -6.74 25.83 -12.49
CA SER A 27 -8.21 25.82 -12.53
C SER A 27 -8.93 24.52 -12.12
N GLY A 28 -8.41 23.78 -11.13
CA GLY A 28 -9.14 22.67 -10.48
C GLY A 28 -9.63 23.07 -9.09
N SER A 29 -10.91 22.85 -8.77
CA SER A 29 -11.52 23.11 -7.46
C SER A 29 -10.62 22.57 -6.33
N LEU A 30 -10.19 23.45 -5.42
CA LEU A 30 -9.51 23.07 -4.16
C LEU A 30 -10.22 21.87 -3.52
N VAL A 31 -9.44 20.85 -3.14
CA VAL A 31 -9.92 19.68 -2.42
C VAL A 31 -9.75 19.95 -0.93
N LEU A 32 -10.86 19.93 -0.18
CA LEU A 32 -10.82 20.19 1.26
C LEU A 32 -10.48 18.92 2.05
N ASP A 33 -9.81 19.08 3.19
CA ASP A 33 -9.52 17.97 4.11
C ASP A 33 -10.79 17.20 4.54
N SER A 34 -11.92 17.92 4.70
CA SER A 34 -13.21 17.32 5.02
C SER A 34 -13.75 16.43 3.90
N GLU A 35 -13.48 16.79 2.64
CA GLU A 35 -13.84 15.97 1.48
C GLU A 35 -12.97 14.71 1.40
N ILE A 36 -11.68 14.84 1.71
CA ILE A 36 -10.77 13.70 1.79
C ILE A 36 -11.22 12.76 2.91
N ALA A 37 -11.48 13.29 4.11
CA ALA A 37 -11.94 12.49 5.24
C ALA A 37 -13.25 11.74 4.92
N SER A 38 -14.21 12.43 4.28
CA SER A 38 -15.48 11.84 3.83
C SER A 38 -15.26 10.73 2.80
N MET A 39 -14.43 10.98 1.79
CA MET A 39 -14.07 10.00 0.76
C MET A 39 -13.42 8.75 1.37
N VAL A 40 -12.49 8.94 2.29
CA VAL A 40 -11.78 7.85 2.97
C VAL A 40 -12.71 7.01 3.83
N ASN A 41 -13.60 7.64 4.59
CA ASN A 41 -14.60 6.91 5.37
C ASN A 41 -15.51 6.06 4.46
N LYS A 42 -15.92 6.62 3.32
CA LYS A 42 -16.68 5.89 2.30
C LYS A 42 -15.90 4.69 1.75
N PHE A 43 -14.61 4.85 1.44
CA PHE A 43 -13.77 3.74 0.99
C PHE A 43 -13.72 2.60 2.01
N ARG A 44 -13.61 2.93 3.31
CA ARG A 44 -13.59 1.93 4.39
C ARG A 44 -14.90 1.14 4.47
N GLU A 45 -16.03 1.79 4.25
CA GLU A 45 -17.34 1.13 4.21
C GLU A 45 -17.47 0.22 2.99
N GLN A 46 -17.01 0.69 1.83
CA GLN A 46 -17.11 -0.01 0.54
C GLN A 46 -16.05 -1.10 0.34
N ASP A 47 -15.00 -1.15 1.15
CA ASP A 47 -13.94 -2.15 1.04
C ASP A 47 -14.47 -3.54 1.42
N VAL A 48 -14.96 -4.26 0.43
CA VAL A 48 -15.41 -5.67 0.53
C VAL A 48 -14.24 -6.64 0.70
N ASN A 49 -13.02 -6.19 0.37
CA ASN A 49 -11.82 -7.01 0.49
C ASN A 49 -11.20 -6.92 1.88
N LYS A 50 -11.53 -5.90 2.70
CA LYS A 50 -11.07 -5.80 4.09
C LYS A 50 -11.27 -7.11 4.84
N ILE A 51 -10.33 -7.40 5.74
CA ILE A 51 -10.40 -8.58 6.58
C ILE A 51 -11.26 -8.25 7.80
N ASP A 52 -12.27 -9.08 8.05
CA ASP A 52 -13.22 -8.85 9.12
C ASP A 52 -12.58 -8.99 10.50
N ASN A 53 -13.22 -8.36 11.50
CA ASN A 53 -12.78 -8.49 12.89
C ASN A 53 -12.72 -9.95 13.33
N GLY A 54 -11.68 -10.31 14.08
CA GLY A 54 -11.45 -11.68 14.54
C GLY A 54 -10.85 -12.63 13.50
N LYS A 55 -10.67 -12.19 12.25
CA LYS A 55 -9.92 -12.91 11.22
C LYS A 55 -8.42 -12.60 11.21
N ILE A 56 -8.00 -11.66 12.07
CA ILE A 56 -6.61 -11.36 12.40
C ILE A 56 -6.52 -11.34 13.94
N ILE A 57 -5.58 -12.10 14.49
CA ILE A 57 -5.30 -12.15 15.93
C ILE A 57 -3.88 -11.65 16.14
N LEU A 58 -3.75 -10.58 16.94
CA LEU A 58 -2.50 -9.89 17.17
C LEU A 58 -1.98 -10.10 18.61
N ASP A 59 -0.65 -10.10 18.77
CA ASP A 59 0.07 -10.03 20.04
C ASP A 59 0.83 -8.69 20.12
N TYR A 60 0.19 -7.66 20.66
CA TYR A 60 0.82 -6.34 20.75
C TYR A 60 1.98 -6.28 21.75
N GLN A 61 2.02 -7.20 22.72
CA GLN A 61 3.08 -7.28 23.74
C GLN A 61 3.31 -5.95 24.49
N GLY A 62 4.56 -5.55 24.73
CA GLY A 62 4.91 -4.34 25.45
C GLY A 62 5.04 -3.11 24.57
N HIS A 63 4.82 -1.94 25.17
CA HIS A 63 5.08 -0.66 24.51
C HIS A 63 6.58 -0.34 24.51
N THR A 64 7.02 0.37 23.48
CA THR A 64 8.36 0.95 23.38
C THR A 64 8.27 2.44 23.05
N VAL A 65 9.37 3.18 23.18
CA VAL A 65 9.49 4.57 22.76
C VAL A 65 10.61 4.69 21.72
N THR A 66 10.56 5.76 20.92
CA THR A 66 11.57 5.99 19.89
C THR A 66 12.98 6.02 20.51
N HIS A 67 13.92 5.26 19.93
CA HIS A 67 15.30 5.08 20.40
C HIS A 67 15.49 4.21 21.66
N ASP A 68 14.46 3.54 22.16
CA ASP A 68 14.66 2.50 23.18
C ASP A 68 15.14 1.20 22.50
N PRO A 69 16.36 0.72 22.79
CA PRO A 69 16.90 -0.50 22.20
C PRO A 69 16.31 -1.78 22.82
N THR A 70 15.49 -1.65 23.87
CA THR A 70 14.92 -2.79 24.60
C THR A 70 13.80 -3.43 23.79
N ASP A 71 13.97 -4.71 23.46
CA ASP A 71 12.91 -5.49 22.85
C ASP A 71 11.83 -5.84 23.89
N ASN A 72 10.74 -5.08 23.85
CA ASN A 72 9.53 -5.29 24.66
C ASN A 72 8.50 -6.19 23.97
N ALA A 73 8.83 -6.77 22.81
CA ALA A 73 7.92 -7.50 21.95
C ALA A 73 8.58 -8.73 21.29
N GLN A 74 9.19 -9.61 22.11
CA GLN A 74 9.96 -10.78 21.68
C GLN A 74 9.18 -11.83 20.86
N ARG A 75 7.85 -11.84 20.93
CA ARG A 75 6.98 -12.75 20.16
C ARG A 75 6.56 -12.10 18.83
N ARG A 76 5.97 -12.90 17.95
CA ARG A 76 5.40 -12.39 16.70
C ARG A 76 4.17 -11.55 16.96
N LEU A 77 4.01 -10.48 16.19
CA LEU A 77 2.81 -9.65 16.24
C LEU A 77 1.60 -10.42 15.70
N PHE A 78 1.73 -11.17 14.61
CA PHE A 78 0.61 -11.90 14.02
C PHE A 78 0.52 -13.32 14.59
N LYS A 79 -0.36 -13.55 15.57
CA LYS A 79 -0.63 -14.91 16.06
C LYS A 79 -1.34 -15.76 15.03
N TRP A 80 -2.27 -15.15 14.31
CA TRP A 80 -3.06 -15.84 13.30
C TRP A 80 -3.69 -14.85 12.32
N VAL A 81 -3.71 -15.23 11.05
CA VAL A 81 -4.46 -14.57 9.98
C VAL A 81 -5.26 -15.64 9.28
N ASP A 82 -6.54 -15.39 9.03
CA ASP A 82 -7.42 -16.32 8.34
C ASP A 82 -6.92 -16.59 6.92
N PRO A 83 -6.45 -17.82 6.60
CA PRO A 83 -5.90 -18.12 5.28
C PRO A 83 -6.97 -18.04 4.19
N VAL A 84 -8.26 -18.19 4.54
CA VAL A 84 -9.36 -18.02 3.57
C VAL A 84 -9.47 -16.56 3.14
N SER A 85 -9.27 -15.62 4.06
CA SER A 85 -9.32 -14.18 3.75
C SER A 85 -8.21 -13.78 2.77
N LEU A 86 -7.03 -14.41 2.83
CA LEU A 86 -5.93 -14.17 1.89
C LEU A 86 -6.15 -14.77 0.50
N LYS A 87 -7.19 -15.59 0.30
CA LYS A 87 -7.58 -16.11 -1.02
C LYS A 87 -8.39 -15.12 -1.85
N LYS A 88 -8.86 -14.01 -1.25
CA LYS A 88 -9.50 -12.93 -2.02
C LYS A 88 -8.53 -12.44 -3.10
N ASP A 89 -9.06 -12.11 -4.27
CA ASP A 89 -8.24 -11.93 -5.46
C ASP A 89 -7.23 -10.79 -5.31
N THR A 90 -7.62 -9.66 -4.71
CA THR A 90 -6.74 -8.52 -4.46
C THR A 90 -5.53 -8.88 -3.60
N PHE A 91 -5.72 -9.66 -2.53
CA PHE A 91 -4.62 -10.15 -1.69
C PHE A 91 -3.74 -11.13 -2.45
N ARG A 92 -4.33 -12.09 -3.16
CA ARG A 92 -3.56 -13.07 -3.95
C ARG A 92 -2.68 -12.39 -5.01
N LYS A 93 -3.24 -11.43 -5.74
CA LYS A 93 -2.49 -10.66 -6.75
C LYS A 93 -1.42 -9.77 -6.12
N TRP A 94 -1.73 -9.14 -4.97
CA TRP A 94 -0.73 -8.37 -4.23
C TRP A 94 0.43 -9.24 -3.74
N ILE A 95 0.15 -10.44 -3.21
CA ILE A 95 1.18 -11.39 -2.76
C ILE A 95 2.06 -11.82 -3.95
N ALA A 96 1.43 -12.20 -5.07
CA ALA A 96 2.15 -12.57 -6.28
C ALA A 96 3.06 -11.43 -6.77
N LEU A 97 2.56 -10.19 -6.80
CA LEU A 97 3.34 -9.01 -7.13
C LEU A 97 4.48 -8.78 -6.13
N SER A 98 4.24 -8.96 -4.83
CA SER A 98 5.27 -8.74 -3.80
C SER A 98 6.47 -9.69 -3.94
N ASN A 99 6.26 -10.89 -4.50
CA ASN A 99 7.31 -11.87 -4.74
C ASN A 99 8.24 -11.48 -5.90
N GLU A 100 7.81 -10.54 -6.77
CA GLU A 100 8.63 -10.03 -7.87
C GLU A 100 9.58 -8.90 -7.43
N TYR A 101 9.49 -8.46 -6.17
CA TYR A 101 10.38 -7.44 -5.59
C TYR A 101 11.45 -8.08 -4.72
N HIS A 102 12.70 -7.75 -5.02
CA HIS A 102 13.84 -8.16 -4.20
C HIS A 102 14.23 -7.04 -3.22
N SER A 103 14.58 -7.43 -1.99
CA SER A 103 15.10 -6.52 -0.96
C SER A 103 16.55 -6.07 -1.24
N GLU A 104 17.30 -6.86 -2.01
CA GLU A 104 18.69 -6.59 -2.33
C GLU A 104 18.85 -5.44 -3.34
N ILE A 105 19.78 -4.54 -3.04
CA ILE A 105 20.14 -3.40 -3.88
C ILE A 105 20.90 -3.90 -5.11
N GLY A 106 20.50 -3.44 -6.31
CA GLY A 106 21.25 -3.68 -7.55
C GLY A 106 20.91 -4.98 -8.29
N VAL A 107 20.03 -5.83 -7.75
CA VAL A 107 19.49 -6.98 -8.47
C VAL A 107 18.44 -6.48 -9.47
N LYS A 108 18.70 -6.69 -10.76
CA LYS A 108 17.79 -6.30 -11.83
C LYS A 108 16.59 -7.26 -11.84
N GLU A 109 15.44 -6.77 -11.40
CA GLU A 109 14.17 -7.51 -11.44
C GLU A 109 13.84 -7.93 -12.89
N ASN A 110 13.26 -9.12 -13.07
CA ASN A 110 12.77 -9.55 -14.38
C ASN A 110 11.58 -8.66 -14.77
N SER A 111 11.83 -7.73 -15.68
CA SER A 111 10.84 -6.71 -16.03
C SER A 111 9.58 -7.29 -16.67
N LEU A 112 9.63 -8.46 -17.31
CA LEU A 112 8.46 -9.06 -17.96
C LEU A 112 7.49 -9.69 -16.95
N THR A 113 7.97 -10.52 -16.03
CA THR A 113 7.13 -11.16 -15.01
C THR A 113 6.57 -10.13 -14.05
N LYS A 114 7.41 -9.19 -13.61
CA LYS A 114 7.01 -8.06 -12.76
C LYS A 114 5.92 -7.21 -13.43
N ASN A 115 6.09 -6.81 -14.69
CA ASN A 115 5.07 -6.01 -15.38
C ASN A 115 3.73 -6.74 -15.50
N ARG A 116 3.76 -8.06 -15.75
CA ARG A 116 2.54 -8.87 -15.76
C ARG A 116 1.87 -8.92 -14.40
N ALA A 117 2.64 -9.13 -13.33
CA ALA A 117 2.11 -9.14 -11.97
C ALA A 117 1.53 -7.77 -11.56
N ILE A 118 2.15 -6.67 -12.02
CA ILE A 118 1.61 -5.31 -11.85
C ILE A 118 0.26 -5.17 -12.54
N ASP A 119 0.15 -5.59 -13.81
CA ASP A 119 -1.10 -5.48 -14.56
C ASP A 119 -2.21 -6.35 -13.97
N ASP A 120 -1.89 -7.57 -13.56
CA ASP A 120 -2.81 -8.48 -12.88
C ASP A 120 -3.32 -7.89 -11.54
N PHE A 121 -2.44 -7.26 -10.77
CA PHE A 121 -2.82 -6.58 -9.53
C PHE A 121 -3.69 -5.36 -9.79
N LEU A 122 -3.33 -4.55 -10.79
CA LEU A 122 -4.11 -3.40 -11.21
C LEU A 122 -5.51 -3.81 -11.68
N ASP A 123 -5.64 -4.91 -12.43
CA ASP A 123 -6.96 -5.44 -12.83
C ASP A 123 -7.82 -5.78 -11.61
N ALA A 124 -7.24 -6.50 -10.64
CA ALA A 124 -7.96 -6.89 -9.44
C ALA A 124 -8.43 -5.70 -8.60
N VAL A 125 -7.60 -4.66 -8.43
CA VAL A 125 -7.96 -3.50 -7.60
C VAL A 125 -8.89 -2.53 -8.34
N PHE A 126 -8.72 -2.32 -9.64
CA PHE A 126 -9.60 -1.45 -10.43
C PHE A 126 -11.02 -2.01 -10.54
N ASN A 127 -11.20 -3.32 -10.39
CA ASN A 127 -12.50 -3.97 -10.35
C ASN A 127 -13.22 -3.86 -8.98
N THR A 128 -12.72 -3.00 -8.07
CA THR A 128 -13.34 -2.80 -6.76
C THR A 128 -14.11 -1.49 -6.70
N THR A 129 -15.14 -1.47 -5.86
CA THR A 129 -15.98 -0.31 -5.54
C THR A 129 -15.19 0.88 -4.99
N VAL A 130 -14.09 0.61 -4.29
CA VAL A 130 -13.19 1.65 -3.74
C VAL A 130 -12.52 2.42 -4.87
N TRP A 131 -11.95 1.72 -5.85
CA TRP A 131 -11.27 2.35 -6.98
C TRP A 131 -12.24 3.03 -7.94
N GLU A 132 -13.43 2.46 -8.13
CA GLU A 132 -14.52 3.13 -8.84
C GLU A 132 -14.90 4.45 -8.16
N SER A 133 -15.06 4.44 -6.84
CA SER A 133 -15.43 5.64 -6.07
C SER A 133 -14.33 6.70 -6.09
N LEU A 134 -13.04 6.28 -6.09
CA LEU A 134 -11.91 7.19 -6.31
C LEU A 134 -11.96 7.83 -7.69
N TYR A 135 -12.17 7.04 -8.75
CA TYR A 135 -12.29 7.56 -10.10
C TYR A 135 -13.43 8.60 -10.22
N GLN A 136 -14.60 8.30 -9.67
CA GLN A 136 -15.74 9.23 -9.63
C GLN A 136 -15.44 10.51 -8.83
N PHE A 137 -14.72 10.40 -7.72
CA PHE A 137 -14.30 11.56 -6.94
C PHE A 137 -13.38 12.48 -7.75
N LEU A 138 -12.35 11.90 -8.37
CA LEU A 138 -11.43 12.63 -9.24
C LEU A 138 -12.16 13.29 -10.42
N GLN A 139 -13.14 12.58 -11.01
CA GLN A 139 -13.94 13.10 -12.11
C GLN A 139 -14.76 14.32 -11.70
N ARG A 140 -15.42 14.27 -10.53
CA ARG A 140 -16.15 15.43 -9.96
C ARG A 140 -15.24 16.62 -9.70
N LYS A 141 -13.97 16.37 -9.36
CA LYS A 141 -12.94 17.40 -9.14
C LYS A 141 -12.29 17.90 -10.43
N GLY A 142 -12.66 17.36 -11.59
CA GLY A 142 -12.05 17.72 -12.88
C GLY A 142 -10.57 17.31 -12.98
N HIS A 143 -10.12 16.35 -12.17
CA HIS A 143 -8.71 16.00 -12.08
C HIS A 143 -8.22 15.37 -13.40
N PRO A 144 -7.01 15.70 -13.89
CA PRO A 144 -6.51 15.23 -15.18
C PRO A 144 -6.36 13.69 -15.26
N TYR A 145 -6.28 13.00 -14.12
CA TYR A 145 -6.18 11.54 -14.10
C TYR A 145 -7.50 10.86 -14.48
N SER A 146 -8.65 11.52 -14.27
CA SER A 146 -9.98 10.94 -14.49
C SER A 146 -10.57 11.19 -15.88
N LYS A 147 -9.76 11.65 -16.87
CA LYS A 147 -10.22 11.91 -18.25
C LYS A 147 -10.97 10.72 -18.87
N ASN A 148 -10.44 9.52 -18.66
CA ASN A 148 -11.08 8.23 -18.99
C ASN A 148 -10.38 7.12 -18.20
N LEU A 149 -10.97 5.91 -18.16
CA LEU A 149 -10.44 4.79 -17.39
C LEU A 149 -9.04 4.35 -17.84
N GLN A 150 -8.73 4.43 -19.14
CA GLN A 150 -7.40 4.09 -19.67
C GLN A 150 -6.33 5.06 -19.14
N THR A 151 -6.63 6.37 -19.16
CA THR A 151 -5.76 7.42 -18.61
C THR A 151 -5.59 7.24 -17.12
N PHE A 152 -6.68 6.96 -16.39
CA PHE A 152 -6.64 6.74 -14.95
C PHE A 152 -5.73 5.57 -14.60
N ARG A 153 -5.91 4.41 -15.26
CA ARG A 153 -5.05 3.25 -15.08
C ARG A 153 -3.58 3.56 -15.39
N ALA A 154 -3.31 4.20 -16.53
CA ALA A 154 -1.95 4.54 -16.93
C ALA A 154 -1.27 5.48 -15.91
N LYS A 155 -2.01 6.47 -15.39
CA LYS A 155 -1.48 7.42 -14.39
C LYS A 155 -1.24 6.78 -13.03
N ILE A 156 -2.14 5.91 -12.57
CA ILE A 156 -1.93 5.13 -11.34
C ILE A 156 -0.76 4.17 -11.50
N LYS A 157 -0.65 3.50 -12.65
CA LYS A 157 0.47 2.61 -12.95
C LYS A 157 1.80 3.38 -12.93
N GLN A 158 1.83 4.55 -13.56
CA GLN A 158 2.99 5.45 -13.55
C GLN A 158 3.33 5.90 -12.12
N LEU A 159 2.36 6.40 -11.36
CA LEU A 159 2.58 6.92 -10.00
C LEU A 159 3.19 5.87 -9.07
N TRP A 160 2.69 4.64 -9.11
CA TRP A 160 3.10 3.60 -8.17
C TRP A 160 4.28 2.76 -8.66
N PHE A 161 4.36 2.47 -9.96
CA PHE A 161 5.28 1.45 -10.48
C PHE A 161 6.35 2.01 -11.41
N ALA A 162 6.28 3.29 -11.81
CA ALA A 162 7.40 3.88 -12.53
C ALA A 162 8.63 3.91 -11.62
N GLU A 163 9.73 3.45 -12.18
CA GLU A 163 11.03 3.46 -11.54
C GLU A 163 11.65 4.85 -11.63
N TYR A 164 12.26 5.30 -10.54
CA TYR A 164 13.03 6.54 -10.49
C TYR A 164 14.30 6.36 -9.67
N SER A 165 15.34 7.09 -10.06
CA SER A 165 16.66 7.01 -9.44
C SER A 165 16.75 7.99 -8.27
N ARG A 166 16.89 7.49 -7.03
CA ARG A 166 17.11 8.34 -5.84
C ARG A 166 18.58 8.66 -5.58
N SER A 167 19.51 7.84 -6.10
CA SER A 167 20.96 8.03 -6.05
C SER A 167 21.65 7.10 -7.06
N LYS A 168 22.96 7.26 -7.30
CA LYS A 168 23.72 6.50 -8.33
C LYS A 168 23.53 4.98 -8.17
N GLY A 169 22.72 4.37 -9.04
CA GLY A 169 22.49 2.93 -9.12
C GLY A 169 21.25 2.40 -8.38
N TYR A 170 20.46 3.27 -7.75
CA TYR A 170 19.29 2.87 -6.95
C TYR A 170 17.99 3.19 -7.67
N SER A 171 17.34 2.16 -8.22
CA SER A 171 16.00 2.28 -8.77
C SER A 171 14.95 1.99 -7.68
N SER A 172 14.09 2.97 -7.40
CA SER A 172 12.97 2.87 -6.47
C SER A 172 11.64 3.12 -7.20
N SER A 173 10.53 2.77 -6.58
CA SER A 173 9.18 3.09 -7.05
C SER A 173 8.28 3.41 -5.86
N GLY A 174 7.16 4.10 -6.08
CA GLY A 174 6.21 4.39 -5.01
C GLY A 174 5.72 3.13 -4.32
N PHE A 175 5.47 2.06 -5.09
CA PHE A 175 5.04 0.77 -4.57
C PHE A 175 6.12 0.10 -3.72
N LYS A 176 7.37 0.07 -4.20
CA LYS A 176 8.49 -0.50 -3.46
C LYS A 176 8.68 0.21 -2.12
N HIS A 177 8.74 1.54 -2.14
CA HIS A 177 8.94 2.34 -0.95
C HIS A 177 7.82 2.14 0.09
N VAL A 178 6.56 2.33 -0.32
CA VAL A 178 5.42 2.29 0.62
C VAL A 178 5.10 0.87 1.09
N PHE A 179 5.07 -0.12 0.19
CA PHE A 179 4.56 -1.46 0.51
C PHE A 179 5.65 -2.48 0.81
N MET A 180 6.73 -2.52 0.03
CA MET A 180 7.77 -3.57 0.17
C MET A 180 8.80 -3.23 1.24
N GLY A 181 9.08 -1.94 1.42
CA GLY A 181 10.18 -1.46 2.22
C GLY A 181 11.50 -1.45 1.45
N GLU A 182 12.40 -0.58 1.88
CA GLU A 182 13.76 -0.49 1.37
C GLU A 182 14.72 -0.63 2.55
N HIS A 183 15.73 -1.49 2.40
CA HIS A 183 16.78 -1.65 3.40
C HIS A 183 18.05 -0.95 2.94
N ARG A 184 18.62 -0.11 3.80
CA ARG A 184 19.87 0.58 3.54
C ARG A 184 20.63 0.79 4.84
N ASP A 185 21.92 0.47 4.83
CA ASP A 185 22.86 0.75 5.93
C ASP A 185 22.36 0.24 7.31
N GLY A 186 21.67 -0.91 7.34
CA GLY A 186 21.12 -1.47 8.57
C GLY A 186 19.71 -0.96 8.92
N GLU A 187 19.19 0.04 8.20
CA GLU A 187 17.88 0.65 8.45
C GLU A 187 16.84 0.20 7.43
N VAL A 188 15.59 0.07 7.88
CA VAL A 188 14.44 -0.18 7.00
C VAL A 188 13.64 1.12 6.89
N SER A 189 13.42 1.58 5.66
CA SER A 189 12.56 2.71 5.34
C SER A 189 11.30 2.24 4.63
N GLY A 190 10.17 2.86 4.91
CA GLY A 190 8.87 2.49 4.34
C GLY A 190 8.27 1.25 5.01
N MET A 191 7.86 0.26 4.21
CA MET A 191 7.26 -1.01 4.68
C MET A 191 6.00 -0.80 5.56
N HIS A 192 5.04 -0.03 5.05
CA HIS A 192 3.80 0.27 5.77
C HIS A 192 2.70 -0.77 5.54
N SER A 193 2.96 -1.84 4.80
CA SER A 193 1.98 -2.89 4.53
C SER A 193 1.94 -3.93 5.65
N TRP A 194 0.78 -4.05 6.29
CA TRP A 194 0.55 -5.08 7.30
C TRP A 194 0.69 -6.50 6.72
N LEU A 195 0.27 -6.68 5.46
CA LEU A 195 0.37 -7.96 4.79
C LEU A 195 1.83 -8.30 4.48
N ARG A 196 2.66 -7.30 4.11
CA ARG A 196 4.10 -7.49 3.96
C ARG A 196 4.72 -7.94 5.27
N PHE A 197 4.41 -7.23 6.35
CA PHE A 197 4.92 -7.54 7.69
C PHE A 197 4.55 -8.97 8.10
N TYR A 198 3.27 -9.34 7.97
CA TYR A 198 2.80 -10.69 8.25
C TYR A 198 3.56 -11.77 7.47
N LEU A 199 3.73 -11.60 6.16
CA LEU A 199 4.44 -12.58 5.32
C LEU A 199 5.91 -12.71 5.69
N LEU A 200 6.56 -11.62 6.09
CA LEU A 200 7.96 -11.64 6.54
C LEU A 200 8.10 -12.35 7.89
N GLU A 201 7.19 -12.12 8.85
CA GLU A 201 7.16 -12.89 10.10
C GLU A 201 6.98 -14.38 9.81
N GLU A 202 6.07 -14.76 8.91
CA GLU A 202 5.82 -16.16 8.56
C GLU A 202 7.00 -16.82 7.84
N CYS A 203 7.69 -16.11 6.94
CA CYS A 203 8.86 -16.59 6.20
C CYS A 203 10.06 -16.89 7.13
N PHE A 204 10.17 -16.20 8.27
CA PHE A 204 11.19 -16.46 9.30
C PHE A 204 11.04 -17.81 10.02
N ARG A 205 10.23 -18.74 9.50
CA ARG A 205 10.10 -20.15 9.96
C ARG A 205 11.19 -21.09 9.44
N GLY A 206 12.19 -20.60 8.71
CA GLY A 206 13.17 -21.41 7.97
C GLY A 206 14.63 -21.36 8.43
N ILE A 207 14.94 -20.92 9.66
CA ILE A 207 16.30 -20.98 10.24
C ILE A 207 16.22 -21.62 11.62
#